data_AF-A0A699TTW6-F1
#
_entry.id   AF-A0A699TTW6-F1
#
_cell.length_a   1.000
_cell.length_b   1.000
_cell.length_c   1.000
_cell.angle_alpha   90.00
_cell.angle_beta   90.00
_cell.angle_gamma   90.00
#
_symmetry.space_group_name_H-M   'P 1'
#
loop_
_entity.id
_entity.type
_entity.pdbx_description
1 polymer ?
#
loop_
_entity_poly.entity_id
_entity_poly.type
_entity_poly.pdbx_seq_one_letter_code
_entity_poly.pdbx_strand_id
1 'polypeptide(L)'
;MLIELGTFDVIIGMDWLVEQDVVIVYGKKVVHVPYKNKTLVVEGDRGTAPVACAPYRLAPSEMKELAKQLQELSEKEFIRPSSSP
;
A
#
# COMPACT_ATOMS: atom_id res chain seq x y z
N MET A 1 3.16 28.03 -2.04
CA MET A 1 3.91 26.83 -2.46
C MET A 1 2.96 25.66 -2.42
N LEU A 2 2.74 25.02 -3.57
CA LEU A 2 1.92 23.81 -3.68
C LEU A 2 2.88 22.65 -3.50
N ILE A 3 2.79 21.93 -2.39
CA ILE A 3 3.63 20.76 -2.14
C ILE A 3 3.07 19.66 -3.03
N GLU A 4 3.79 19.29 -4.09
CA GLU A 4 3.51 18.05 -4.81
C GLU A 4 3.86 16.90 -3.88
N LEU A 5 2.84 16.36 -3.21
CA LEU A 5 2.98 15.05 -2.57
C LEU A 5 3.14 14.05 -3.72
N GLY A 6 4.35 13.54 -3.91
CA GLY A 6 4.62 12.49 -4.90
C GLY A 6 3.66 11.31 -4.74
N THR A 7 3.46 10.54 -5.81
CA THR A 7 2.63 9.33 -5.78
C THR A 7 3.27 8.26 -4.91
N PHE A 8 2.53 7.74 -3.92
CA PHE A 8 2.98 6.65 -3.07
C PHE A 8 1.95 5.53 -3.06
N ASP A 9 2.43 4.29 -2.96
CA ASP A 9 1.61 3.10 -2.88
C ASP A 9 1.37 2.74 -1.40
N VAL A 10 0.14 2.34 -1.07
CA VAL A 10 -0.26 1.90 0.28
C VAL A 10 -0.74 0.45 0.22
N ILE A 11 -0.10 -0.44 0.97
CA ILE A 11 -0.55 -1.83 1.13
C ILE A 11 -1.39 -1.91 2.39
N ILE A 12 -2.65 -2.26 2.25
CA ILE A 12 -3.60 -2.41 3.36
C ILE A 12 -3.77 -3.91 3.67
N GLY A 13 -3.65 -4.26 4.95
CA GLY A 13 -3.85 -5.62 5.44
C GLY A 13 -5.28 -6.11 5.27
N MET A 14 -5.44 -7.41 4.99
CA MET A 14 -6.76 -8.05 4.82
C MET A 14 -7.61 -7.97 6.09
N ASP A 15 -6.95 -8.07 7.25
CA ASP A 15 -7.52 -7.89 8.58
C ASP A 15 -8.19 -6.52 8.73
N TRP A 16 -7.51 -5.45 8.34
CA TRP A 16 -8.07 -4.11 8.35
C TRP A 16 -9.25 -3.96 7.39
N LEU A 17 -9.17 -4.55 6.19
CA LEU A 17 -10.27 -4.51 5.21
C LEU A 17 -11.54 -5.18 5.74
N VAL A 18 -11.39 -6.30 6.46
CA VAL A 18 -12.50 -7.02 7.08
C VAL A 18 -13.09 -6.21 8.24
N GLU A 19 -12.23 -5.64 9.10
CA GLU A 19 -12.68 -4.83 10.24
C GLU A 19 -13.48 -3.60 9.80
N GLN A 20 -13.13 -3.03 8.65
CA GLN A 20 -13.80 -1.85 8.10
C GLN A 20 -14.97 -2.17 7.14
N ASP A 21 -15.37 -3.44 7.00
CA ASP A 21 -16.44 -3.90 6.09
C ASP A 21 -16.25 -3.39 4.65
N VAL A 22 -15.01 -3.44 4.16
CA VAL A 22 -14.64 -2.93 2.85
C VAL A 22 -15.12 -3.87 1.75
N VAL A 23 -15.77 -3.32 0.72
CA VAL A 23 -16.24 -4.09 -0.45
C VAL A 23 -15.33 -3.83 -1.64
N ILE A 24 -14.74 -4.90 -2.17
CA ILE A 24 -13.87 -4.85 -3.36
C ILE A 24 -14.63 -5.41 -4.57
N VAL A 25 -14.89 -4.57 -5.56
CA VAL A 25 -15.48 -4.98 -6.84
C VAL A 25 -14.36 -5.18 -7.85
N TYR A 26 -13.77 -6.39 -7.83
CA TYR A 26 -12.59 -6.73 -8.63
C TYR A 26 -12.76 -6.44 -10.12
N GLY A 27 -13.87 -6.86 -10.73
CA GLY A 27 -14.14 -6.65 -12.16
C GLY A 27 -14.25 -5.18 -12.58
N LYS A 28 -14.40 -4.26 -11.62
CA LYS A 28 -14.43 -2.81 -11.86
C LYS A 28 -13.19 -2.10 -11.31
N LYS A 29 -12.29 -2.81 -10.62
CA LYS A 29 -11.18 -2.25 -9.83
C LYS A 29 -11.64 -1.15 -8.86
N VAL A 30 -12.81 -1.32 -8.23
CA VAL A 30 -13.36 -0.33 -7.30
C VAL A 30 -13.33 -0.88 -5.88
N VAL A 31 -12.93 -0.03 -4.92
CA VAL A 31 -12.98 -0.33 -3.49
C VAL A 31 -13.95 0.64 -2.82
N HIS A 32 -14.92 0.11 -2.09
CA HIS A 32 -15.87 0.87 -1.28
C HIS A 32 -15.48 0.76 0.19
N VAL A 33 -15.11 1.89 0.79
CA VAL A 33 -14.76 1.97 2.21
C VAL A 33 -15.85 2.74 2.95
N PRO A 34 -16.61 2.10 3.85
CA PRO A 34 -17.51 2.79 4.76
C PRO A 34 -16.72 3.80 5.61
N TYR A 35 -17.18 5.05 5.64
CA TYR A 35 -16.57 6.09 6.47
C TYR A 35 -17.65 6.97 7.09
N LYS A 36 -17.92 6.75 8.37
CA LYS A 36 -19.01 7.40 9.12
C LYS A 36 -20.33 7.18 8.37
N ASN A 37 -21.00 8.26 7.95
CA ASN A 37 -22.29 8.20 7.24
C ASN A 37 -22.13 8.31 5.71
N LYS A 38 -20.93 8.01 5.18
CA LYS A 38 -20.61 8.09 3.75
C LYS A 38 -19.82 6.87 3.32
N THR A 39 -19.75 6.64 2.01
CA THR A 39 -18.88 5.63 1.41
C THR A 39 -17.83 6.34 0.59
N LEU A 40 -16.55 6.07 0.88
CA LEU A 40 -15.44 6.47 0.05
C LEU A 40 -15.30 5.45 -1.08
N VAL A 41 -15.22 5.94 -2.31
CA VAL A 41 -15.06 5.11 -3.51
C VAL A 41 -13.67 5.38 -4.06
N VAL A 42 -12.83 4.35 -4.06
CA VAL A 42 -11.51 4.38 -4.67
C VAL A 42 -11.59 3.61 -5.98
N GLU A 43 -11.38 4.32 -7.09
CA GLU A 43 -11.34 3.71 -8.42
C GLU A 43 -9.89 3.47 -8.83
N GLY A 44 -9.57 2.21 -9.14
CA GLY A 44 -8.29 1.80 -9.68
C GLY A 44 -8.22 2.04 -11.18
N ASP A 45 -7.04 2.39 -11.66
CA ASP A 45 -6.80 2.64 -13.07
C ASP A 45 -6.96 1.35 -13.89
N ARG A 46 -7.80 1.37 -14.93
CA ARG A 46 -8.20 0.16 -15.65
C ARG A 46 -7.09 -0.37 -16.58
N GLY A 47 -6.09 0.45 -16.90
CA GLY A 47 -5.04 0.16 -17.87
C GLY A 47 -3.67 -0.23 -17.32
N THR A 48 -3.43 -0.17 -16.01
CA THR A 48 -2.11 -0.47 -15.45
C THR A 48 -2.03 -1.92 -14.95
N ALA A 49 -1.03 -2.64 -15.47
CA ALA A 49 -0.55 -3.89 -14.86
C ALA A 49 0.04 -3.58 -13.47
N PRO A 50 0.16 -4.57 -12.56
CA PRO A 50 0.93 -4.39 -11.33
C PRO A 50 2.32 -3.87 -11.71
N VAL A 51 2.67 -2.67 -11.27
CA VAL A 51 3.99 -2.11 -11.55
C VAL A 51 4.97 -2.75 -10.58
N ALA A 52 5.58 -3.85 -11.00
CA ALA A 52 6.81 -4.33 -10.39
C ALA A 52 7.96 -3.42 -10.88
N CYS A 53 8.20 -2.33 -10.16
CA CYS A 53 9.39 -1.51 -10.42
C CYS A 53 10.63 -2.29 -9.98
N ALA A 54 11.66 -2.34 -10.83
CA ALA A 54 12.95 -2.88 -10.43
C ALA A 54 13.43 -2.13 -9.17
N PRO A 55 14.00 -2.82 -8.17
CA PRO A 55 14.47 -2.16 -6.96
C PRO A 55 15.43 -1.02 -7.33
N TYR A 56 15.15 0.18 -6.83
CA TYR A 56 16.00 1.34 -7.07
C TYR A 56 17.42 1.02 -6.56
N ARG A 57 18.46 1.39 -7.32
CA ARG A 57 19.85 1.18 -6.89
C ARG A 57 20.19 2.12 -5.74
N LEU A 58 20.04 1.64 -4.51
CA LEU A 58 20.52 2.31 -3.31
C LEU A 58 22.01 2.06 -3.12
N ALA A 59 22.75 3.06 -2.64
CA ALA A 59 24.12 2.86 -2.17
C ALA A 59 24.11 1.88 -0.98
N PRO A 60 25.19 1.11 -0.73
CA PRO A 60 25.23 0.13 0.36
C PRO A 60 24.89 0.70 1.75
N SER A 61 25.25 1.96 2.01
CA SER A 61 24.95 2.65 3.27
C SER A 61 23.44 2.90 3.45
N GLU A 62 22.77 3.35 2.40
CA GLU A 62 21.32 3.61 2.39
C GLU A 62 20.52 2.31 2.53
N MET A 63 20.96 1.24 1.85
CA MET A 63 20.31 -0.07 1.93
C MET A 63 20.39 -0.65 3.35
N LYS A 64 21.52 -0.43 4.04
CA LYS A 64 21.70 -0.87 5.43
C LYS A 64 20.80 -0.11 6.39
N GLU A 65 20.64 1.19 6.21
CA GLU A 65 19.73 2.00 7.03
C GLU A 65 18.26 1.62 6.77
N LEU A 66 17.87 1.44 5.51
CA LEU A 66 16.54 1.00 5.15
C LEU A 66 16.22 -0.40 5.74
N ALA A 67 17.16 -1.33 5.67
CA ALA A 67 17.00 -2.66 6.27
C ALA A 67 16.79 -2.59 7.79
N LYS A 68 17.52 -1.71 8.48
CA LYS A 68 17.37 -1.47 9.92
C LYS A 68 15.96 -0.94 10.25
N GLN A 69 15.48 0.06 9.49
CA GLN A 69 14.14 0.62 9.69
C GLN A 69 13.03 -0.41 9.45
N LEU A 70 13.16 -1.24 8.41
CA LEU A 70 12.22 -2.34 8.15
C LEU A 70 12.24 -3.39 9.27
N GLN A 71 13.40 -3.69 9.82
CA GLN A 71 13.52 -4.59 10.98
C GLN A 71 12.79 -4.01 12.20
N GLU A 72 12.98 -2.74 12.53
CA GLU A 72 12.28 -2.07 13.64
C GLU A 72 10.76 -2.06 13.44
N LEU A 73 10.29 -1.88 12.20
CA LEU A 73 8.85 -1.94 11.88
C LEU A 73 8.29 -3.36 11.97
N SER A 74 9.08 -4.37 11.61
CA SER A 74 8.71 -5.77 11.75
C SER A 74 8.65 -6.21 13.21
N GLU A 75 9.59 -5.75 14.04
CA GLU A 75 9.63 -6.04 15.48
C GLU A 75 8.44 -5.42 16.23
N LYS A 76 7.90 -4.31 15.71
CA LYS A 76 6.70 -3.64 16.22
C LYS A 76 5.40 -4.15 15.59
N GLU A 77 5.47 -5.22 14.79
CA GLU A 77 4.33 -5.84 14.09
C GLU A 77 3.57 -4.90 13.13
N PHE A 78 4.17 -3.76 12.73
CA PHE A 78 3.56 -2.86 11.75
C PHE A 78 3.60 -3.42 10.33
N ILE A 79 4.58 -4.28 10.03
CA ILE A 79 4.75 -4.92 8.73
C ILE A 79 5.10 -6.40 8.91
N ARG A 80 4.81 -7.20 7.87
CA ARG A 80 5.19 -8.62 7.80
C ARG A 80 5.60 -8.98 6.37
N PRO A 81 6.45 -10.00 6.17
CA PRO A 81 6.77 -10.48 4.83
C PRO A 81 5.51 -10.90 4.08
N SER A 82 5.45 -10.57 2.79
CA SER A 82 4.38 -11.01 1.90
C SER A 82 4.95 -11.35 0.52
N SER A 83 4.19 -12.13 -0.25
CA SER A 83 4.52 -12.44 -1.64
C SER A 83 3.33 -12.04 -2.50
N SER A 84 3.57 -11.20 -3.51
CA SER A 84 2.59 -10.88 -4.56
C SER A 84 2.84 -11.78 -5.77
N PRO A 85 1.79 -12.33 -6.43
CA PRO A 85 1.90 -12.93 -7.75
C PRO A 85 2.26 -11.90 -8.83
#